data_AF-F4KYP5-F1
#
_entry.id   AF-F4KYP5-F1
#
_cell.length_a   1.000
_cell.length_b   1.000
_cell.length_c   1.000
_cell.angle_alpha   90.00
_cell.angle_beta   90.00
_cell.angle_gamma   90.00
#
_symmetry.space_group_name_H-M   'P 1'
#
loop_
_entity.id
_entity.type
_entity.pdbx_description
1 polymer ?
#
loop_
_entity_poly.entity_id
_entity_poly.type
_entity_poly.pdbx_seq_one_letter_code
_entity_poly.pdbx_strand_id
1 'polypeptide(L)'
;MLTITEAEAREKKLPGCDVFKRTQLAYKDDLNRDGFVVSLYHESYKIFLTSVLIGQFPTLREESRKVQDALDNGTFDIRNSQISKTQWQRMEYINLENFYIATGFELFFKSKLLENDFLVNVLEDKNEFKELRKDQRERPIHKNELFNISGYFYDASLQKNILKGITEKSLDFSLISKVKYYETLNLSTDLLGIIEDYRKLRNQIHLPGDFEESPNLNRLGDKVVPLMIDFINREIADKANMLTDKWGLNYRELSRINV
;
A
#
# COMPACT_ATOMS: atom_id res chain seq x y z
N MET A 1 -2.10 24.09 -25.65
CA MET A 1 -3.32 24.06 -24.81
C MET A 1 -3.25 25.23 -23.85
N LEU A 2 -4.32 26.01 -23.72
CA LEU A 2 -4.41 27.04 -22.68
C LEU A 2 -4.43 26.34 -21.32
N THR A 3 -3.33 26.42 -20.58
CA THR A 3 -3.25 26.03 -19.17
C THR A 3 -3.45 27.29 -18.36
N ILE A 4 -4.61 27.42 -17.74
CA ILE A 4 -4.90 28.49 -16.77
C ILE A 4 -4.89 27.90 -15.36
N THR A 5 -4.67 28.74 -14.37
CA THR A 5 -4.69 28.34 -12.96
C THR A 5 -6.09 27.88 -12.54
N GLU A 6 -6.18 27.06 -11.49
CA GLU A 6 -7.47 26.69 -10.87
C GLU A 6 -8.32 27.94 -10.54
N ALA A 7 -7.68 28.98 -9.98
CA ALA A 7 -8.36 30.22 -9.58
C ALA A 7 -9.00 30.92 -10.78
N GLU A 8 -8.27 31.05 -11.89
CA GLU A 8 -8.79 31.66 -13.12
C GLU A 8 -9.92 30.82 -13.75
N ALA A 9 -9.84 29.49 -13.68
CA ALA A 9 -10.90 28.60 -14.18
C ALA A 9 -12.20 28.75 -13.37
N ARG A 10 -12.08 28.90 -12.05
CA ARG A 10 -13.20 29.17 -11.14
C ARG A 10 -13.82 30.53 -11.36
N GLU A 11 -13.01 31.58 -11.50
CA GLU A 11 -13.47 32.93 -11.83
C GLU A 11 -14.29 32.94 -13.14
N LYS A 12 -13.81 32.19 -14.14
CA LYS A 12 -14.48 32.02 -15.44
C LYS A 12 -15.63 31.02 -15.44
N LYS A 13 -15.91 30.36 -14.30
CA LYS A 13 -16.95 29.31 -14.15
C LYS A 13 -16.87 28.22 -15.23
N LEU A 14 -15.66 27.78 -15.57
CA LEU A 14 -15.48 26.75 -16.60
C LEU A 14 -16.08 25.42 -16.15
N PRO A 15 -16.62 24.60 -17.07
CA PRO A 15 -17.10 23.26 -16.73
C PRO A 15 -16.03 22.43 -16.02
N GLY A 16 -16.37 21.83 -14.88
CA GLY A 16 -15.42 21.01 -14.13
C GLY A 16 -14.29 21.77 -13.40
N CYS A 17 -14.40 23.10 -13.26
CA CYS A 17 -13.46 23.90 -12.45
C CYS A 17 -13.46 23.55 -10.94
N ASP A 18 -14.40 22.73 -10.49
CA ASP A 18 -14.46 22.16 -9.13
C ASP A 18 -14.13 20.66 -9.08
N VAL A 19 -13.81 20.06 -10.22
CA VAL A 19 -13.47 18.64 -10.32
C VAL A 19 -11.96 18.48 -10.19
N PHE A 20 -11.53 17.55 -9.33
CA PHE A 20 -10.13 17.21 -9.12
C PHE A 20 -9.95 15.72 -9.31
N LYS A 21 -8.76 15.30 -9.75
CA LYS A 21 -8.40 13.89 -9.69
C LYS A 21 -8.29 13.47 -8.21
N ARG A 22 -9.04 12.45 -7.79
CA ARG A 22 -9.15 12.02 -6.37
C ARG A 22 -7.80 11.88 -5.65
N THR A 23 -6.82 11.22 -6.27
CA THR A 23 -5.49 11.04 -5.66
C THR A 23 -4.74 12.35 -5.47
N GLN A 24 -5.01 13.35 -6.30
CA GLN A 24 -4.38 14.67 -6.24
C GLN A 24 -5.15 15.60 -5.30
N LEU A 25 -6.46 15.39 -5.15
CA LEU A 25 -7.31 16.14 -4.22
C LEU A 25 -6.85 15.96 -2.77
N ALA A 26 -6.25 14.81 -2.44
CA ALA A 26 -5.64 14.55 -1.14
C ALA A 26 -4.55 15.56 -0.73
N TYR A 27 -3.98 16.33 -1.67
CA TYR A 27 -2.98 17.37 -1.37
C TYR A 27 -3.57 18.77 -1.18
N LYS A 28 -4.88 18.94 -1.41
CA LYS A 28 -5.53 20.26 -1.45
C LYS A 28 -5.77 20.83 -0.06
N ASP A 29 -6.32 20.02 0.84
CA ASP A 29 -6.67 20.41 2.21
C ASP A 29 -6.72 19.19 3.14
N ASP A 30 -6.78 19.47 4.44
CA ASP A 30 -6.75 18.45 5.49
C ASP A 30 -7.94 17.49 5.44
N LEU A 31 -9.13 17.97 5.07
CA LEU A 31 -10.33 17.13 4.98
C LEU A 31 -10.18 16.09 3.88
N ASN A 32 -9.74 16.54 2.69
CA ASN A 32 -9.52 15.66 1.55
C ASN A 32 -8.35 14.69 1.77
N ARG A 33 -7.28 15.15 2.43
CA ARG A 33 -6.15 14.32 2.83
C ARG A 33 -6.59 13.21 3.79
N ASP A 34 -7.21 13.59 4.90
CA ASP A 34 -7.61 12.66 5.96
C ASP A 34 -8.71 11.70 5.44
N GLY A 35 -9.61 12.16 4.57
CA GLY A 35 -10.58 11.30 3.88
C GLY A 35 -9.93 10.26 2.96
N PHE A 36 -8.83 10.62 2.27
CA PHE A 36 -8.08 9.66 1.46
C PHE A 36 -7.31 8.67 2.34
N VAL A 37 -6.73 9.13 3.45
CA VAL A 37 -6.09 8.27 4.48
C VAL A 37 -7.06 7.23 5.02
N VAL A 38 -8.29 7.62 5.39
CA VAL A 38 -9.33 6.68 5.85
C VAL A 38 -9.65 5.63 4.80
N SER A 39 -9.74 6.04 3.52
CA SER A 39 -9.97 5.11 2.42
C SER A 39 -8.85 4.07 2.29
N LEU A 40 -7.59 4.49 2.44
CA LEU A 40 -6.43 3.59 2.35
C LEU A 40 -6.34 2.64 3.55
N TYR A 41 -6.62 3.12 4.76
CA TYR A 41 -6.69 2.25 5.95
C TYR A 41 -7.80 1.21 5.81
N HIS A 42 -8.97 1.60 5.29
CA HIS A 42 -10.07 0.66 5.09
C HIS A 42 -9.73 -0.43 4.07
N GLU A 43 -9.10 -0.08 2.94
CA GLU A 43 -8.63 -1.08 1.97
C GLU A 43 -7.54 -1.98 2.57
N SER A 44 -6.62 -1.42 3.35
CA SER A 44 -5.62 -2.20 4.10
C SER A 44 -6.31 -3.21 5.04
N TYR A 45 -7.31 -2.76 5.80
CA TYR A 45 -8.08 -3.59 6.72
C TYR A 45 -8.82 -4.72 6.02
N LYS A 46 -9.50 -4.46 4.89
CA LYS A 46 -10.15 -5.51 4.09
C LYS A 46 -9.16 -6.56 3.61
N ILE A 47 -7.99 -6.11 3.15
CA ILE A 47 -6.93 -6.97 2.65
C ILE A 47 -6.38 -7.86 3.77
N PHE A 48 -6.10 -7.28 4.94
CA PHE A 48 -5.68 -8.04 6.12
C PHE A 48 -6.75 -9.02 6.60
N LEU A 49 -8.02 -8.61 6.65
CA LEU A 49 -9.13 -9.52 6.97
C LEU A 49 -9.23 -10.66 5.95
N THR A 50 -9.04 -10.38 4.66
CA THR A 50 -9.05 -11.41 3.63
C THR A 50 -7.93 -12.43 3.86
N SER A 51 -6.71 -12.01 4.23
CA SER A 51 -5.65 -12.95 4.64
C SER A 51 -6.04 -13.81 5.84
N VAL A 52 -6.65 -13.22 6.87
CA VAL A 52 -7.11 -13.96 8.08
C VAL A 52 -8.26 -14.93 7.76
N LEU A 53 -9.15 -14.58 6.82
CA LEU A 53 -10.30 -15.40 6.42
C LEU A 53 -9.96 -16.50 5.41
N ILE A 54 -8.76 -16.55 4.85
CA ILE A 54 -8.23 -17.68 4.05
C ILE A 54 -7.88 -18.86 4.99
N GLY A 55 -8.84 -19.24 5.84
CA GLY A 55 -8.72 -20.13 6.99
C GLY A 55 -8.82 -21.63 6.67
N GLN A 56 -8.03 -22.14 5.72
CA GLN A 56 -7.84 -23.61 5.56
C GLN A 56 -6.53 -24.13 6.18
N PHE A 57 -5.86 -23.30 6.98
CA PHE A 57 -4.59 -23.59 7.63
C PHE A 57 -4.53 -24.94 8.38
N PRO A 58 -5.57 -25.41 9.12
CA PRO A 58 -5.48 -26.65 9.88
C PRO A 58 -5.39 -27.91 8.99
N THR A 59 -6.26 -28.04 7.98
CA THR A 59 -6.30 -29.19 7.07
C THR A 59 -5.02 -29.27 6.22
N LEU A 60 -4.45 -28.10 5.87
CA LEU A 60 -3.25 -27.97 5.04
C LEU A 60 -1.95 -28.23 5.82
N ARG A 61 -1.91 -27.88 7.12
CA ARG A 61 -0.77 -28.19 8.01
C ARG A 61 -0.58 -29.70 8.17
N GLU A 62 -1.67 -30.44 8.22
CA GLU A 62 -1.66 -31.90 8.37
C GLU A 62 -1.10 -32.62 7.12
N GLU A 63 -1.44 -32.15 5.92
CA GLU A 63 -0.85 -32.66 4.67
C GLU A 63 0.64 -32.32 4.54
N SER A 64 1.05 -31.10 4.91
CA SER A 64 2.46 -30.71 4.89
C SER A 64 3.31 -31.54 5.85
N ARG A 65 2.76 -31.93 7.00
CA ARG A 65 3.45 -32.81 7.95
C ARG A 65 3.67 -34.20 7.34
N LYS A 66 2.68 -34.76 6.66
CA LYS A 66 2.80 -36.07 5.99
C LYS A 66 3.90 -36.09 4.91
N VAL A 67 4.04 -35.00 4.16
CA VAL A 67 5.10 -34.87 3.15
C VAL A 67 6.48 -34.73 3.81
N GLN A 68 6.59 -33.94 4.87
CA GLN A 68 7.83 -33.81 5.64
C GLN A 68 8.24 -35.15 6.25
N ASP A 69 7.30 -35.86 6.88
CA ASP A 69 7.54 -37.19 7.45
C ASP A 69 8.04 -38.17 6.38
N ALA A 70 7.48 -38.11 5.16
CA ALA A 70 7.90 -38.94 4.02
C ALA A 70 9.29 -38.57 3.46
N LEU A 71 9.69 -37.30 3.54
CA LEU A 71 11.03 -36.84 3.19
C LEU A 71 12.04 -37.32 4.24
N ASP A 72 11.72 -37.13 5.51
CA ASP A 72 12.60 -37.43 6.64
C ASP A 72 12.86 -38.94 6.78
N ASN A 73 11.88 -39.77 6.42
CA ASN A 73 12.01 -41.24 6.43
C ASN A 73 12.47 -41.84 5.08
N GLY A 74 12.76 -41.02 4.07
CA GLY A 74 13.24 -41.45 2.75
C GLY A 74 12.21 -42.20 1.90
N THR A 75 10.92 -42.13 2.24
CA THR A 75 9.82 -42.77 1.48
C THR A 75 9.19 -41.86 0.42
N PHE A 76 9.67 -40.62 0.31
CA PHE A 76 9.21 -39.66 -0.68
C PHE A 76 9.54 -40.12 -2.11
N ASP A 77 8.51 -40.45 -2.90
CA ASP A 77 8.63 -40.71 -4.35
C ASP A 77 7.98 -39.58 -5.14
N ILE A 78 8.81 -38.79 -5.83
CA ILE A 78 8.36 -37.66 -6.65
C ILE A 78 7.45 -38.09 -7.81
N ARG A 79 7.56 -39.32 -8.30
CA ARG A 79 6.70 -39.86 -9.38
C ARG A 79 5.29 -40.16 -8.88
N ASN A 80 5.15 -40.42 -7.59
CA ASN A 80 3.86 -40.61 -6.90
C ASN A 80 3.38 -39.33 -6.20
N SER A 81 4.22 -38.30 -6.16
CA SER A 81 3.91 -36.99 -5.58
C SER A 81 3.47 -36.04 -6.69
N GLN A 82 2.30 -36.31 -7.29
CA GLN A 82 1.64 -35.26 -8.05
C GLN A 82 1.24 -34.15 -7.08
N ILE A 83 1.53 -32.90 -7.46
CA ILE A 83 0.97 -31.74 -6.75
C ILE A 83 -0.55 -31.93 -6.72
N SER A 84 -1.07 -32.24 -5.54
CA SER A 84 -2.50 -32.41 -5.37
C SER A 84 -3.18 -31.08 -5.69
N LYS A 85 -4.46 -31.11 -6.09
CA LYS A 85 -5.25 -29.87 -6.23
C LYS A 85 -5.13 -28.99 -4.98
N THR A 86 -5.09 -29.61 -3.80
CA THR A 86 -4.88 -28.99 -2.49
C THR A 86 -3.49 -28.33 -2.34
N GLN A 87 -2.42 -28.95 -2.84
CA GLN A 87 -1.07 -28.39 -2.81
C GLN A 87 -0.87 -27.25 -3.82
N TRP A 88 -1.46 -27.35 -5.01
CA TRP A 88 -1.51 -26.25 -5.97
C TRP A 88 -2.26 -25.06 -5.39
N GLN A 89 -3.42 -25.34 -4.80
CA GLN A 89 -4.20 -24.37 -4.03
C GLN A 89 -3.37 -23.77 -2.89
N ARG A 90 -2.57 -24.55 -2.14
CA ARG A 90 -1.65 -24.02 -1.10
C ARG A 90 -0.62 -23.04 -1.66
N MET A 91 0.02 -23.33 -2.79
CA MET A 91 0.97 -22.41 -3.40
C MET A 91 0.28 -21.12 -3.85
N GLU A 92 -0.90 -21.24 -4.45
CA GLU A 92 -1.75 -20.10 -4.81
C GLU A 92 -2.16 -19.30 -3.57
N TYR A 93 -2.56 -19.97 -2.47
CA TYR A 93 -2.99 -19.36 -1.21
C TYR A 93 -1.86 -18.64 -0.47
N ILE A 94 -0.68 -19.25 -0.31
CA ILE A 94 0.46 -18.63 0.37
C ILE A 94 0.97 -17.44 -0.42
N ASN A 95 1.07 -17.56 -1.75
CA ASN A 95 1.47 -16.45 -2.60
C ASN A 95 0.45 -15.32 -2.56
N LEU A 96 -0.85 -15.66 -2.59
CA LEU A 96 -1.92 -14.69 -2.51
C LEU A 96 -1.98 -14.01 -1.13
N GLU A 97 -1.77 -14.75 -0.04
CA GLU A 97 -1.69 -14.23 1.33
C GLU A 97 -0.49 -13.28 1.48
N ASN A 98 0.71 -13.70 1.07
CA ASN A 98 1.90 -12.84 1.09
C ASN A 98 1.71 -11.58 0.25
N PHE A 99 1.07 -11.72 -0.92
CA PHE A 99 0.72 -10.58 -1.77
C PHE A 99 -0.24 -9.62 -1.07
N TYR A 100 -1.29 -10.14 -0.43
CA TYR A 100 -2.26 -9.33 0.30
C TYR A 100 -1.61 -8.63 1.50
N ILE A 101 -0.86 -9.36 2.33
CA ILE A 101 -0.19 -8.76 3.50
C ILE A 101 0.81 -7.68 3.07
N ALA A 102 1.63 -7.95 2.03
CA ALA A 102 2.54 -6.96 1.47
C ALA A 102 1.79 -5.72 0.92
N THR A 103 0.66 -5.94 0.24
CA THR A 103 -0.19 -4.84 -0.26
C THR A 103 -0.79 -4.02 0.89
N GLY A 104 -1.22 -4.69 1.97
CA GLY A 104 -1.71 -4.04 3.18
C GLY A 104 -0.66 -3.14 3.82
N PHE A 105 0.60 -3.60 3.90
CA PHE A 105 1.70 -2.76 4.36
C PHE A 105 2.03 -1.61 3.40
N GLU A 106 2.01 -1.84 2.09
CA GLU A 106 2.21 -0.77 1.11
C GLU A 106 1.17 0.35 1.23
N LEU A 107 -0.10 0.00 1.41
CA LEU A 107 -1.19 0.96 1.63
C LEU A 107 -1.07 1.67 2.98
N PHE A 108 -0.73 0.94 4.03
CA PHE A 108 -0.43 1.51 5.35
C PHE A 108 0.66 2.58 5.26
N PHE A 109 1.76 2.29 4.58
CA PHE A 109 2.86 3.25 4.43
C PHE A 109 2.46 4.51 3.67
N LYS A 110 1.69 4.35 2.58
CA LYS A 110 1.17 5.49 1.84
C LYS A 110 0.24 6.34 2.71
N SER A 111 -0.56 5.70 3.57
CA SER A 111 -1.42 6.40 4.53
C SER A 111 -0.60 7.25 5.50
N LYS A 112 0.44 6.66 6.11
CA LYS A 112 1.34 7.38 7.02
C LYS A 112 2.12 8.51 6.34
N LEU A 113 2.57 8.32 5.10
CA LEU A 113 3.21 9.40 4.34
C LEU A 113 2.26 10.57 4.13
N LEU A 114 1.01 10.29 3.75
CA LEU A 114 -0.02 11.32 3.59
C LEU A 114 -0.33 12.03 4.90
N GLU A 115 -0.48 11.31 6.01
CA GLU A 115 -0.69 11.91 7.34
C GLU A 115 0.38 12.94 7.72
N ASN A 116 1.60 12.76 7.21
CA ASN A 116 2.73 13.67 7.44
C ASN A 116 3.01 14.61 6.24
N ASP A 117 1.99 14.85 5.41
CA ASP A 117 2.04 15.77 4.27
C ASP A 117 3.11 15.43 3.20
N PHE A 118 3.50 14.17 3.08
CA PHE A 118 4.38 13.69 2.02
C PHE A 118 3.61 13.21 0.78
N LEU A 119 4.25 13.33 -0.38
CA LEU A 119 3.70 12.86 -1.66
C LEU A 119 3.77 11.33 -1.77
N VAL A 120 2.67 10.71 -2.18
CA VAL A 120 2.61 9.27 -2.48
C VAL A 120 2.56 8.96 -3.98
N ASN A 121 2.51 9.97 -4.82
CA ASN A 121 2.62 9.85 -6.27
C ASN A 121 4.07 10.08 -6.73
N VAL A 122 4.44 9.35 -7.77
CA VAL A 122 5.71 9.53 -8.48
C VAL A 122 5.71 10.90 -9.16
N LEU A 123 6.74 11.70 -8.90
CA LEU A 123 6.98 12.97 -9.59
C LEU A 123 7.37 12.75 -11.06
N GLU A 124 7.08 13.72 -11.91
CA GLU A 124 7.50 13.70 -13.30
C GLU A 124 9.02 13.82 -13.44
N ASP A 125 9.62 13.03 -14.32
CA ASP A 125 11.06 13.08 -14.62
C ASP A 125 11.35 14.06 -15.79
N LYS A 126 10.79 15.27 -15.70
CA LYS A 126 10.87 16.30 -16.75
C LYS A 126 10.87 17.70 -16.16
N ASN A 127 11.45 18.63 -16.92
CA ASN A 127 11.41 20.07 -16.67
C ASN A 127 11.85 20.46 -15.25
N GLU A 128 11.15 21.41 -14.63
CA GLU A 128 11.40 21.92 -13.29
C GLU A 128 11.28 20.88 -12.15
N PHE A 129 10.72 19.69 -12.41
CA PHE A 129 10.51 18.65 -11.39
C PHE A 129 11.64 17.61 -11.30
N LYS A 130 12.61 17.65 -12.23
CA LYS A 130 13.62 16.60 -12.38
C LYS A 130 14.48 16.39 -11.13
N GLU A 131 14.96 17.47 -10.51
CA GLU A 131 15.76 17.37 -9.28
C GLU A 131 14.92 16.86 -8.10
N LEU A 132 13.67 17.34 -7.97
CA LEU A 132 12.77 16.85 -6.91
C LEU A 132 12.42 15.37 -7.11
N ARG A 133 12.29 14.91 -8.36
CA ARG A 133 12.11 13.49 -8.71
C ARG A 133 13.34 12.66 -8.36
N LYS A 134 14.54 13.19 -8.54
CA LYS A 134 15.78 12.51 -8.12
C LYS A 134 15.83 12.37 -6.60
N ASP A 135 15.51 13.43 -5.87
CA ASP A 135 15.40 13.42 -4.41
C ASP A 135 14.37 12.40 -3.91
N GLN A 136 13.22 12.29 -4.59
CA GLN A 136 12.15 11.36 -4.23
C GLN A 136 12.60 9.89 -4.24
N ARG A 137 13.64 9.55 -5.04
CA ARG A 137 14.21 8.21 -5.05
C ARG A 137 14.97 7.88 -3.76
N GLU A 138 15.39 8.89 -3.01
CA GLU A 138 16.21 8.74 -1.80
C GLU A 138 15.45 9.07 -0.52
N ARG A 139 14.51 10.01 -0.55
CA ARG A 139 13.73 10.47 0.62
C ARG A 139 12.27 10.76 0.26
N PRO A 140 11.35 10.76 1.23
CA PRO A 140 10.02 11.29 1.00
C PRO A 140 10.08 12.80 0.68
N ILE A 141 9.17 13.26 -0.17
CA ILE A 141 9.06 14.66 -0.59
C ILE A 141 7.82 15.26 0.04
N HIS A 142 8.00 16.34 0.80
CA HIS A 142 6.91 17.04 1.44
C HIS A 142 6.11 17.81 0.37
N LYS A 143 4.79 17.86 0.49
CA LYS A 143 3.92 18.48 -0.53
C LYS A 143 4.31 19.93 -0.84
N ASN A 144 4.70 20.68 0.18
CA ASN A 144 5.15 22.07 0.05
C ASN A 144 6.36 22.22 -0.89
N GLU A 145 7.25 21.24 -0.96
CA GLU A 145 8.38 21.27 -1.89
C GLU A 145 7.90 21.27 -3.35
N LEU A 146 6.84 20.52 -3.66
CA LEU A 146 6.19 20.54 -4.97
C LEU A 146 5.41 21.84 -5.19
N PHE A 147 4.64 22.31 -4.20
CA PHE A 147 3.86 23.54 -4.31
C PHE A 147 4.73 24.80 -4.48
N ASN A 148 5.97 24.77 -3.99
CA ASN A 148 6.94 25.83 -4.23
C ASN A 148 7.39 25.90 -5.70
N ILE A 149 7.22 24.82 -6.47
CA ILE A 149 7.53 24.75 -7.89
C ILE A 149 6.27 24.99 -8.73
N SER A 150 5.15 24.36 -8.39
CA SER A 150 3.92 24.40 -9.18
C SER A 150 2.65 24.11 -8.38
N GLY A 151 1.53 24.71 -8.80
CA GLY A 151 0.21 24.51 -8.20
C GLY A 151 -0.76 23.71 -9.06
N TYR A 152 -2.05 23.83 -8.76
CA TYR A 152 -3.13 23.25 -9.56
C TYR A 152 -3.40 24.08 -10.81
N PHE A 153 -3.60 23.37 -11.92
CA PHE A 153 -3.98 23.93 -13.22
C PHE A 153 -5.24 23.26 -13.72
N TYR A 154 -6.07 24.03 -14.41
CA TYR A 154 -7.23 23.49 -15.10
C TYR A 154 -6.83 22.93 -16.46
N ASP A 155 -7.09 21.64 -16.67
CA ASP A 155 -6.94 20.99 -17.96
C ASP A 155 -8.27 21.04 -18.70
N ALA A 156 -8.35 21.92 -19.72
CA ALA A 156 -9.56 22.10 -20.52
C ALA A 156 -9.96 20.87 -21.33
N SER A 157 -9.01 19.99 -21.68
CA SER A 157 -9.30 18.76 -22.41
C SER A 157 -9.94 17.69 -21.52
N LEU A 158 -9.53 17.66 -20.25
CA LEU A 158 -10.04 16.73 -19.25
C LEU A 158 -11.18 17.31 -18.40
N GLN A 159 -11.48 18.60 -18.56
CA GLN A 159 -12.45 19.36 -17.78
C GLN A 159 -12.29 19.14 -16.26
N LYS A 160 -11.04 19.21 -15.78
CA LYS A 160 -10.72 19.02 -14.37
C LYS A 160 -9.41 19.71 -14.00
N ASN A 161 -9.24 19.97 -12.72
CA ASN A 161 -7.98 20.47 -12.16
C ASN A 161 -7.00 19.31 -11.93
N ILE A 162 -5.74 19.55 -12.30
CA ILE A 162 -4.61 18.66 -12.11
C ILE A 162 -3.48 19.38 -11.38
N LEU A 163 -2.81 18.69 -10.47
CA LEU A 163 -1.56 19.15 -9.88
C LEU A 163 -0.42 18.82 -10.85
N LYS A 164 0.30 19.84 -11.31
CA LYS A 164 1.40 19.68 -12.26
C LYS A 164 2.59 19.00 -11.57
N GLY A 165 3.34 18.19 -12.32
CA GLY A 165 4.57 17.57 -11.83
C GLY A 165 4.39 16.25 -11.09
N ILE A 166 3.16 15.72 -10.99
CA ILE A 166 2.88 14.38 -10.47
C ILE A 166 2.27 13.47 -11.52
N THR A 167 2.75 12.23 -11.56
CA THR A 167 2.23 11.18 -12.42
C THR A 167 1.06 10.44 -11.77
N GLU A 168 0.39 9.57 -12.54
CA GLU A 168 -0.66 8.70 -12.01
C GLU A 168 -0.11 7.55 -11.16
N LYS A 169 1.18 7.22 -11.28
CA LYS A 169 1.79 6.12 -10.56
C LYS A 169 1.99 6.51 -9.11
N SER A 170 1.68 5.60 -8.19
CA SER A 170 2.07 5.76 -6.78
C SER A 170 3.53 5.35 -6.60
N LEU A 171 4.13 5.73 -5.46
CA LEU A 171 5.41 5.17 -5.04
C LEU A 171 5.29 3.64 -4.89
N ASP A 172 6.30 2.94 -5.40
CA ASP A 172 6.38 1.49 -5.29
C ASP A 172 6.81 1.08 -3.88
N PHE A 173 6.37 -0.10 -3.44
CA PHE A 173 6.72 -0.62 -2.12
C PHE A 173 8.24 -0.67 -1.88
N SER A 174 9.04 -1.04 -2.88
CA SER A 174 10.51 -1.10 -2.79
C SER A 174 11.18 0.26 -2.53
N LEU A 175 10.54 1.35 -2.95
CA LEU A 175 11.03 2.70 -2.70
C LEU A 175 10.66 3.14 -1.29
N ILE A 176 9.41 2.90 -0.89
CA ILE A 176 8.92 3.25 0.45
C ILE A 176 9.62 2.43 1.54
N SER A 177 10.19 1.27 1.18
CA SER A 177 10.97 0.44 2.09
C SER A 177 12.42 0.89 2.33
N LYS A 178 12.84 2.05 1.80
CA LYS A 178 14.18 2.59 2.06
C LYS A 178 14.28 3.21 3.46
N VAL A 179 15.48 3.18 4.05
CA VAL A 179 15.76 3.67 5.41
C VAL A 179 15.20 5.07 5.68
N LYS A 180 15.45 6.04 4.80
CA LYS A 180 14.95 7.42 4.98
C LYS A 180 13.43 7.52 5.00
N TYR A 181 12.73 6.66 4.26
CA TYR A 181 11.27 6.59 4.34
C TYR A 181 10.85 6.02 5.69
N TYR A 182 11.45 4.92 6.16
CA TYR A 182 11.15 4.32 7.46
C TYR A 182 11.42 5.24 8.65
N GLU A 183 12.52 5.98 8.64
CA GLU A 183 12.85 6.97 9.67
C GLU A 183 11.74 8.02 9.83
N THR A 184 11.06 8.34 8.74
CA THR A 184 9.96 9.32 8.71
C THR A 184 8.66 8.75 9.31
N LEU A 185 8.53 7.42 9.39
CA LEU A 185 7.30 6.75 9.79
C LEU A 185 7.28 6.30 11.25
N ASN A 186 8.42 6.41 11.95
CA ASN A 186 8.58 6.07 13.37
C ASN A 186 8.04 4.68 13.76
N LEU A 187 8.33 3.67 12.94
CA LEU A 187 7.92 2.29 13.20
C LEU A 187 8.96 1.54 14.02
N SER A 188 8.53 0.54 14.80
CA SER A 188 9.44 -0.33 15.54
C SER A 188 10.28 -1.19 14.59
N THR A 189 11.51 -1.51 15.01
CA THR A 189 12.42 -2.39 14.26
C THR A 189 11.82 -3.77 14.01
N ASP A 190 11.04 -4.30 14.94
CA ASP A 190 10.38 -5.60 14.82
C ASP A 190 9.33 -5.58 13.70
N LEU A 191 8.53 -4.52 13.63
CA LEU A 191 7.53 -4.35 12.57
C LEU A 191 8.20 -4.17 11.21
N LEU A 192 9.29 -3.40 11.13
CA LEU A 192 10.07 -3.25 9.90
C LEU A 192 10.63 -4.59 9.42
N GLY A 193 11.08 -5.45 10.34
CA GLY A 193 11.50 -6.82 10.02
C GLY A 193 10.39 -7.64 9.39
N ILE A 194 9.20 -7.66 10.01
CA ILE A 194 8.01 -8.35 9.48
C ILE A 194 7.62 -7.85 8.08
N ILE A 195 7.66 -6.54 7.89
CA ILE A 195 7.29 -5.91 6.62
C ILE A 195 8.26 -6.30 5.50
N GLU A 196 9.56 -6.23 5.78
CA GLU A 196 10.60 -6.58 4.83
C GLU A 196 10.52 -8.07 4.45
N ASP A 197 10.22 -8.91 5.43
CA ASP A 197 9.98 -10.33 5.25
C ASP A 197 8.81 -10.59 4.26
N TYR A 198 7.65 -9.95 4.46
CA TYR A 198 6.51 -10.09 3.54
C TYR A 198 6.77 -9.47 2.16
N ARG A 199 7.55 -8.38 2.08
CA ARG A 199 7.97 -7.78 0.80
C ARG A 199 8.83 -8.75 -0.02
N LYS A 200 9.80 -9.41 0.60
CA LYS A 200 10.63 -10.43 -0.04
C LYS A 200 9.82 -11.63 -0.48
N LEU A 201 8.95 -12.14 0.39
CA LEU A 201 8.02 -13.23 0.06
C LEU A 201 7.13 -12.89 -1.15
N ARG A 202 6.65 -11.64 -1.27
CA ARG A 202 5.92 -11.17 -2.45
C ARG A 202 6.77 -11.26 -3.73
N ASN A 203 8.05 -10.88 -3.65
CA ASN A 203 8.92 -10.90 -4.83
C ASN A 203 9.22 -12.32 -5.33
N GLN A 204 9.27 -13.30 -4.43
CA GLN A 204 9.45 -14.73 -4.78
C GLN A 204 8.29 -15.33 -5.58
N ILE A 205 7.10 -14.70 -5.52
CA ILE A 205 5.95 -15.09 -6.36
C ILE A 205 6.32 -14.98 -7.86
N HIS A 206 7.19 -14.04 -8.22
CA HIS A 206 7.60 -13.82 -9.60
C HIS A 206 8.67 -14.81 -10.09
N LEU A 207 9.43 -15.44 -9.19
CA LEU A 207 10.51 -16.39 -9.49
C LEU A 207 10.43 -17.62 -8.56
N PRO A 208 9.50 -18.56 -8.81
CA PRO A 208 9.37 -19.77 -8.00
C PRO A 208 10.67 -20.60 -8.03
N GLY A 209 11.26 -20.86 -6.87
CA GLY A 209 12.50 -21.64 -6.74
C GLY A 209 13.76 -20.81 -6.47
N ASP A 210 13.69 -19.48 -6.64
CA ASP A 210 14.73 -18.55 -6.18
C ASP A 210 14.49 -18.21 -4.70
N PHE A 211 14.68 -19.23 -3.85
CA PHE A 211 14.52 -19.11 -2.41
C PHE A 211 15.70 -18.32 -1.84
N GLU A 212 15.57 -17.00 -1.70
CA GLU A 212 16.27 -16.33 -0.59
C GLU A 212 15.71 -16.92 0.71
N GLU A 213 16.58 -17.45 1.58
CA GLU A 213 16.21 -17.92 2.92
C GLU A 213 15.25 -16.90 3.56
N SER A 214 14.00 -17.32 3.66
CA SER A 214 12.88 -16.52 4.13
C SER A 214 12.65 -16.83 5.61
N PRO A 215 11.91 -16.02 6.36
CA PRO A 215 12.23 -14.70 6.89
C PRO A 215 12.40 -14.76 8.43
N ASN A 216 12.73 -13.65 9.11
CA ASN A 216 12.72 -13.62 10.59
C ASN A 216 11.33 -13.94 11.20
N LEU A 217 10.25 -13.95 10.39
CA LEU A 217 8.93 -14.48 10.76
C LEU A 217 8.98 -15.85 11.45
N ASN A 218 9.88 -16.75 11.03
CA ASN A 218 10.05 -18.06 11.69
C ASN A 218 10.62 -17.93 13.13
N ARG A 219 11.40 -16.88 13.43
CA ARG A 219 11.88 -16.58 14.79
C ARG A 219 10.77 -16.01 15.68
N LEU A 220 9.80 -15.32 15.08
CA LEU A 220 8.62 -14.81 15.78
C LEU A 220 7.60 -15.93 16.05
N GLY A 221 7.56 -16.95 15.19
CA GLY A 221 6.74 -18.16 15.37
C GLY A 221 5.27 -17.83 15.58
N ASP A 222 4.65 -18.44 16.59
CA ASP A 222 3.23 -18.23 16.92
C ASP A 222 2.89 -16.78 17.34
N LYS A 223 3.88 -15.91 17.56
CA LYS A 223 3.67 -14.51 17.95
C LYS A 223 3.34 -13.57 16.79
N VAL A 224 3.58 -13.99 15.54
CA VAL A 224 3.30 -13.16 14.35
C VAL A 224 1.83 -12.78 14.28
N VAL A 225 0.93 -13.76 14.47
CA VAL A 225 -0.53 -13.53 14.36
C VAL A 225 -1.03 -12.53 15.42
N PRO A 226 -0.72 -12.70 16.73
CA PRO A 226 -1.03 -11.68 17.73
C PRO A 226 -0.45 -10.29 17.40
N LEU A 227 0.81 -10.21 16.97
CA LEU A 227 1.44 -8.93 16.59
C LEU A 227 0.72 -8.25 15.42
N MET A 228 0.31 -9.02 14.41
CA MET A 228 -0.44 -8.53 13.26
C MET A 228 -1.84 -8.06 13.67
N ILE A 229 -2.55 -8.81 14.52
CA ILE A 229 -3.86 -8.40 15.05
C ILE A 229 -3.73 -7.09 15.82
N ASP A 230 -2.75 -7.00 16.73
CA ASP A 230 -2.52 -5.80 17.53
C ASP A 230 -2.11 -4.60 16.66
N PHE A 231 -1.33 -4.84 15.60
CA PHE A 231 -0.99 -3.80 14.62
C PHE A 231 -2.22 -3.34 13.85
N ILE A 232 -3.02 -4.27 13.31
CA ILE A 232 -4.23 -3.95 12.55
C ILE A 232 -5.20 -3.13 13.40
N ASN A 233 -5.46 -3.55 14.63
CA ASN A 233 -6.38 -2.83 15.51
C ASN A 233 -5.87 -1.42 15.83
N ARG A 234 -4.61 -1.30 16.29
CA ARG A 234 -4.08 -0.01 16.78
C ARG A 234 -3.72 0.97 15.67
N GLU A 235 -3.05 0.50 14.62
CA GLU A 235 -2.49 1.36 13.58
C GLU A 235 -3.43 1.57 12.40
N ILE A 236 -4.37 0.65 12.16
CA ILE A 236 -5.31 0.73 11.03
C ILE A 236 -6.71 1.11 11.53
N ALA A 237 -7.32 0.27 12.38
CA ALA A 237 -8.72 0.44 12.77
C ALA A 237 -8.92 1.68 13.65
N ASP A 238 -8.17 1.81 14.73
CA ASP A 238 -8.31 2.94 15.66
C ASP A 238 -8.00 4.29 14.98
N LYS A 239 -6.97 4.31 14.12
CA LYS A 239 -6.61 5.52 13.35
C LYS A 239 -7.69 5.91 12.35
N ALA A 240 -8.24 4.93 11.61
CA ALA A 240 -9.34 5.20 10.69
C ALA A 240 -10.59 5.71 11.43
N ASN A 241 -10.94 5.11 12.57
CA ASN A 241 -12.08 5.54 13.39
C ASN A 241 -11.90 6.96 13.92
N MET A 242 -10.71 7.27 14.47
CA MET A 242 -10.38 8.61 14.96
C MET A 242 -10.55 9.68 13.87
N LEU A 243 -10.06 9.43 12.65
CA LEU A 243 -10.21 10.38 11.54
C LEU A 243 -11.65 10.50 11.06
N THR A 244 -12.39 9.39 11.03
CA THR A 244 -13.82 9.38 10.71
C THR A 244 -14.61 10.22 11.70
N ASP A 245 -14.37 10.06 13.00
CA ASP A 245 -15.04 10.82 14.05
C ASP A 245 -14.69 12.31 13.98
N LYS A 246 -13.40 12.63 13.78
CA LYS A 246 -12.90 14.01 13.65
C LYS A 246 -13.64 14.79 12.55
N TRP A 247 -13.91 14.14 11.43
CA TRP A 247 -14.48 14.79 10.24
C TRP A 247 -15.96 14.48 10.00
N GLY A 248 -16.58 13.69 10.88
CA GLY A 248 -17.96 13.24 10.70
C GLY A 248 -18.17 12.44 9.41
N LEU A 249 -17.17 11.66 8.99
CA LEU A 249 -17.22 10.97 7.70
C LEU A 249 -18.26 9.84 7.76
N ASN A 250 -19.19 9.84 6.83
CA ASN A 250 -20.09 8.71 6.63
C ASN A 250 -19.51 7.78 5.57
N TYR A 251 -19.16 6.56 5.94
CA TYR A 251 -18.57 5.58 5.02
C TYR A 251 -19.46 5.25 3.82
N ARG A 252 -20.79 5.24 3.98
CA ARG A 252 -21.70 5.04 2.84
C ARG A 252 -21.57 6.17 1.84
N GLU A 253 -21.22 7.38 2.28
CA GLU A 253 -21.00 8.54 1.42
C GLU A 253 -19.60 8.48 0.81
N LEU A 254 -18.56 8.12 1.57
CA LEU A 254 -17.19 7.91 1.05
C LEU A 254 -17.12 6.86 -0.06
N SER A 255 -17.91 5.78 0.06
CA SER A 255 -18.00 4.74 -0.98
C SER A 255 -18.80 5.17 -2.22
N ARG A 256 -19.64 6.21 -2.09
CA ARG A 256 -20.38 6.85 -3.20
C ARG A 256 -19.57 7.96 -3.87
N ILE A 257 -18.54 8.47 -3.21
CA ILE A 257 -17.48 9.27 -3.83
C ILE A 257 -16.59 8.29 -4.62
N ASN A 258 -17.13 7.71 -5.71
CA ASN A 258 -16.43 7.20 -6.90
C ASN A 258 -17.34 6.31 -7.77
N VAL A 259 -17.93 6.90 -8.81
CA VAL A 259 -17.50 6.70 -10.21
C VAL A 259 -17.41 8.08 -10.85
#